data_AF-A0A966YE51-F1
#
_entry.id   AF-A0A966YE51-F1
#
_cell.length_a   1.000
_cell.length_b   1.000
_cell.length_c   1.000
_cell.angle_alpha   90.00
_cell.angle_beta   90.00
_cell.angle_gamma   90.00
#
_symmetry.space_group_name_H-M   'P 1'
#
loop_
_entity.id
_entity.type
_entity.pdbx_description
1 polymer ?
#
loop_
_entity_poly.entity_id
_entity_poly.type
_entity_poly.pdbx_seq_one_letter_code
_entity_poly.pdbx_strand_id
1 'polypeptide(L)'
;VTAVTSHTPHLIAYTMVGVADDLRRVTDSEVIKYSAAGFRDFTRIAASDPTMWRDVFLTNKDATLEILGRFTEELFALQRAIRTGDGEMLHDYFTRTRSIRRGIIEAGQDTDAPDFGRAKVDSKE
;
A
#
# COMPACT_ATOMS: atom_id res chain seq x y z
N VAL A 1 14.55 6.85 -2.43
CA VAL A 1 13.25 7.45 -2.86
C VAL A 1 12.28 6.37 -3.36
N THR A 2 12.61 5.59 -4.39
CA THR A 2 11.71 4.53 -4.93
C THR A 2 11.32 3.45 -3.92
N ALA A 3 12.21 3.12 -2.96
CA ALA A 3 11.89 2.20 -1.88
C ALA A 3 10.67 2.64 -1.04
N VAL A 4 10.55 3.95 -0.75
CA VAL A 4 9.44 4.50 0.05
C VAL A 4 8.23 4.87 -0.80
N THR A 5 8.42 5.37 -2.02
CA THR A 5 7.31 5.85 -2.87
C THR A 5 6.71 4.80 -3.80
N SER A 6 7.33 3.61 -3.92
CA SER A 6 6.87 2.58 -4.86
C SER A 6 7.03 1.16 -4.33
N HIS A 7 8.23 0.74 -3.93
CA HIS A 7 8.48 -0.68 -3.62
C HIS A 7 7.75 -1.15 -2.36
N THR A 8 7.92 -0.43 -1.25
CA THR A 8 7.26 -0.79 0.02
C THR A 8 5.73 -0.73 -0.09
N PRO A 9 5.12 0.28 -0.74
CA PRO A 9 3.69 0.26 -1.05
C PRO A 9 3.21 -1.00 -1.79
N HIS A 10 3.96 -1.49 -2.79
CA HIS A 10 3.62 -2.75 -3.48
C HIS A 10 3.71 -3.96 -2.55
N LEU A 11 4.74 -4.03 -1.70
CA LEU A 11 4.89 -5.12 -0.75
C LEU A 11 3.75 -5.15 0.29
N ILE A 12 3.33 -3.98 0.78
CA ILE A 12 2.17 -3.83 1.68
C ILE A 12 0.90 -4.29 0.97
N ALA A 13 0.72 -3.96 -0.32
CA ALA A 13 -0.42 -4.40 -1.10
C ALA A 13 -0.49 -5.92 -1.23
N TYR A 14 0.62 -6.58 -1.62
CA TYR A 14 0.70 -8.04 -1.65
C TYR A 14 0.37 -8.65 -0.28
N THR A 15 0.89 -8.05 0.79
CA THR A 15 0.66 -8.52 2.17
C THR A 15 -0.82 -8.44 2.55
N MET A 16 -1.48 -7.31 2.30
CA MET A 16 -2.89 -7.13 2.64
C MET A 16 -3.81 -8.08 1.86
N VAL A 17 -3.52 -8.31 0.59
CA VAL A 17 -4.26 -9.28 -0.24
C VAL A 17 -4.02 -10.71 0.25
N GLY A 18 -2.79 -11.06 0.61
CA GLY A 18 -2.45 -12.37 1.19
C GLY A 18 -3.19 -12.64 2.51
N VAL A 19 -3.19 -11.67 3.44
CA VAL A 19 -3.95 -11.77 4.70
C VAL A 19 -5.43 -11.99 4.44
N ALA A 20 -5.99 -11.30 3.44
CA ALA A 20 -7.40 -11.48 3.08
C ALA A 20 -7.66 -12.87 2.45
N ASP A 21 -6.78 -13.40 1.61
CA ASP A 21 -6.89 -14.76 1.05
C ASP A 21 -6.84 -15.83 2.14
N ASP A 22 -5.93 -15.70 3.10
CA ASP A 22 -5.82 -16.61 4.24
C ASP A 22 -7.10 -16.61 5.10
N LEU A 23 -7.72 -15.44 5.29
CA LEU A 23 -9.00 -15.31 6.00
C LEU A 23 -10.18 -15.89 5.19
N ARG A 24 -10.18 -15.81 3.85
CA ARG A 24 -11.22 -16.44 3.00
C ARG A 24 -11.27 -17.95 3.13
N ARG A 25 -10.12 -18.60 3.34
CA ARG A 25 -10.08 -20.05 3.60
C ARG A 25 -10.82 -20.42 4.89
N VAL A 26 -11.10 -19.44 5.76
CA VAL A 26 -11.92 -19.57 6.97
C VAL A 26 -13.36 -19.10 6.73
N THR A 27 -13.59 -18.07 5.89
CA THR A 27 -14.94 -17.57 5.53
C THR A 27 -15.14 -17.44 4.01
N ASP A 28 -15.78 -18.45 3.41
CA ASP A 28 -15.70 -18.77 1.98
C ASP A 28 -16.42 -17.80 0.99
N SER A 29 -16.84 -16.59 1.39
CA SER A 29 -17.58 -15.70 0.46
C SER A 29 -17.51 -14.19 0.72
N GLU A 30 -16.86 -13.74 1.80
CA GLU A 30 -17.07 -12.38 2.30
C GLU A 30 -16.09 -11.35 1.72
N VAL A 31 -14.83 -11.72 1.47
CA VAL A 31 -13.80 -10.75 1.05
C VAL A 31 -14.10 -10.11 -0.31
N ILE A 32 -14.56 -10.86 -1.30
CA ILE A 32 -14.95 -10.29 -2.62
C ILE A 32 -16.19 -9.39 -2.46
N LYS A 33 -17.19 -9.83 -1.67
CA LYS A 33 -18.48 -9.13 -1.53
C LYS A 33 -18.36 -7.85 -0.70
N TYR A 34 -17.47 -7.82 0.28
CA TYR A 34 -17.24 -6.68 1.16
C TYR A 34 -15.93 -5.95 0.88
N SER A 35 -15.38 -6.09 -0.33
CA SER A 35 -14.26 -5.29 -0.81
C SER A 35 -14.64 -3.80 -0.83
N ALA A 36 -14.43 -3.10 0.28
CA ALA A 36 -14.52 -1.65 0.38
C ALA A 36 -13.47 -1.00 -0.53
N ALA A 37 -13.69 0.26 -0.91
CA ALA A 37 -12.87 0.98 -1.89
C ALA A 37 -11.35 0.85 -1.62
N GLY A 38 -10.92 0.98 -0.36
CA GLY A 38 -9.50 0.86 0.00
C GLY A 38 -8.89 -0.52 -0.21
N PHE A 39 -9.65 -1.61 -0.06
CA PHE A 39 -9.15 -2.95 -0.36
C PHE A 39 -9.00 -3.15 -1.88
N ARG A 40 -9.91 -2.59 -2.68
CA ARG A 40 -9.81 -2.63 -4.15
C ARG A 40 -8.53 -1.98 -4.65
N ASP A 41 -8.12 -0.85 -4.07
CA ASP A 41 -6.86 -0.20 -4.42
C ASP A 41 -5.63 -1.08 -4.15
N PHE A 42 -5.62 -1.83 -3.04
CA PHE A 42 -4.57 -2.82 -2.78
C PHE A 42 -4.61 -3.97 -3.79
N THR A 43 -5.79 -4.50 -4.12
CA THR A 43 -5.89 -5.57 -5.14
C THR A 43 -5.39 -5.10 -6.51
N ARG A 44 -5.62 -3.83 -6.87
CA ARG A 44 -5.13 -3.24 -8.12
C ARG A 44 -3.60 -3.22 -8.17
N ILE A 45 -2.94 -2.83 -7.07
CA ILE A 45 -1.48 -2.78 -6.98
C ILE A 45 -0.89 -4.19 -6.97
N ALA A 46 -1.48 -5.11 -6.21
CA ALA A 46 -1.03 -6.51 -6.10
C ALA A 46 -1.24 -7.34 -7.39
N ALA A 47 -2.04 -6.87 -8.34
CA ALA A 47 -2.21 -7.50 -9.65
C ALA A 47 -1.02 -7.27 -10.62
N SER A 48 0.03 -6.57 -10.18
CA SER A 48 1.24 -6.33 -10.96
C SER A 48 2.03 -7.62 -11.24
N ASP A 49 2.88 -7.60 -12.29
CA ASP A 49 3.66 -8.77 -12.70
C ASP A 49 4.59 -9.29 -11.58
N PRO A 50 4.46 -10.57 -11.18
CA PRO A 50 5.21 -11.12 -10.05
C PRO A 50 6.69 -11.31 -10.35
N THR A 51 7.08 -11.52 -11.61
CA THR A 51 8.48 -11.69 -12.01
C THR A 51 9.24 -10.38 -11.86
N MET A 52 8.66 -9.29 -12.37
CA MET A 52 9.18 -7.93 -12.26
C MET A 52 9.32 -7.53 -10.79
N TRP A 53 8.29 -7.71 -9.97
CA TRP A 53 8.34 -7.27 -8.57
C TRP A 53 9.30 -8.11 -7.73
N ARG A 54 9.43 -9.42 -7.98
CA ARG A 54 10.50 -10.24 -7.41
C ARG A 54 11.87 -9.62 -7.69
N ASP A 55 12.15 -9.31 -8.95
CA ASP A 55 13.45 -8.78 -9.36
C ASP A 55 13.72 -7.39 -8.77
N VAL A 56 12.70 -6.53 -8.69
CA VAL A 56 12.77 -5.23 -8.01
C VAL A 56 13.16 -5.38 -6.54
N PHE A 57 12.52 -6.31 -5.81
CA PHE A 57 12.81 -6.51 -4.39
C PHE A 57 14.18 -7.15 -4.15
N LEU A 58 14.61 -8.10 -5.00
CA LEU A 58 15.94 -8.71 -4.89
C LEU A 58 17.05 -7.73 -5.26
N THR A 59 16.82 -6.85 -6.23
CA THR A 59 17.79 -5.84 -6.66
C THR A 59 17.91 -4.70 -5.66
N ASN A 60 16.81 -4.26 -5.05
CA ASN A 60 16.79 -3.12 -4.10
C ASN A 60 16.52 -3.57 -2.65
N LYS A 61 17.10 -4.71 -2.26
CA LYS A 61 16.82 -5.39 -0.99
C LYS A 61 17.03 -4.49 0.22
N ASP A 62 18.22 -3.94 0.39
CA ASP A 62 18.60 -3.26 1.64
C ASP A 62 17.76 -2.00 1.88
N ALA A 63 17.57 -1.17 0.84
CA ALA A 63 16.71 0.00 0.94
C ALA A 63 15.24 -0.36 1.17
N THR A 64 14.77 -1.49 0.60
CA THR A 64 13.41 -1.97 0.85
C THR A 64 13.26 -2.44 2.30
N LEU A 65 14.24 -3.19 2.83
CA LEU A 65 14.22 -3.65 4.21
C LEU A 65 14.29 -2.51 5.23
N GLU A 66 15.08 -1.47 4.96
CA GLU A 66 15.14 -0.29 5.81
C GLU A 66 13.76 0.38 5.94
N ILE A 67 13.10 0.63 4.81
CA ILE A 67 11.79 1.28 4.81
C ILE A 67 10.71 0.36 5.39
N LEU A 68 10.77 -0.95 5.10
CA LEU A 68 9.87 -1.92 5.69
C LEU A 68 10.00 -1.95 7.22
N GLY A 69 11.22 -1.89 7.75
CA GLY A 69 11.45 -1.82 9.20
C GLY A 69 10.77 -0.61 9.84
N ARG A 70 10.98 0.58 9.27
CA ARG A 70 10.30 1.82 9.73
C ARG A 70 8.78 1.70 9.65
N PHE A 71 8.25 1.14 8.56
CA PHE A 71 6.81 0.90 8.40
C PHE A 71 6.27 -0.03 9.51
N THR A 72 6.99 -1.10 9.83
CA THR A 72 6.61 -2.04 10.88
C THR A 72 6.59 -1.39 12.26
N GLU A 73 7.58 -0.55 12.59
CA GLU A 73 7.61 0.21 13.84
C GLU A 73 6.39 1.14 13.98
N GLU A 74 6.08 1.89 12.92
CA GLU A 74 4.92 2.78 12.85
C GLU A 74 3.60 2.00 13.00
N LEU A 75 3.50 0.84 12.33
CA LEU A 75 2.33 -0.02 12.44
C LEU A 75 2.15 -0.56 13.87
N PHE A 76 3.24 -0.91 14.56
CA PHE A 76 3.17 -1.31 15.96
C PHE A 76 2.76 -0.17 16.89
N ALA A 77 3.18 1.06 16.62
CA ALA A 77 2.73 2.23 17.37
C ALA A 77 1.21 2.44 17.22
N LEU A 78 0.69 2.36 15.99
CA LEU A 78 -0.75 2.45 15.73
C LEU A 78 -1.53 1.30 16.37
N GLN A 79 -1.02 0.07 16.28
CA GLN A 79 -1.63 -1.08 16.93
C GLN A 79 -1.72 -0.90 18.46
N ARG A 80 -0.67 -0.33 19.07
CA ARG A 80 -0.67 -0.01 20.50
C ARG A 80 -1.72 1.04 20.83
N ALA A 81 -1.76 2.14 20.09
CA ALA A 81 -2.73 3.21 20.30
C ALA A 81 -4.18 2.68 20.24
N ILE A 82 -4.48 1.80 19.26
CA ILE A 82 -5.78 1.12 19.18
C ILE A 82 -6.05 0.26 20.42
N ARG A 83 -5.08 -0.56 20.84
CA ARG A 83 -5.22 -1.44 22.01
C ARG A 83 -5.45 -0.68 23.32
N THR A 84 -4.84 0.49 23.46
CA THR A 84 -4.93 1.32 24.67
C THR A 84 -6.04 2.36 24.59
N GLY A 85 -6.77 2.46 23.47
CA GLY A 85 -7.82 3.46 23.27
C GLY A 85 -7.30 4.90 23.14
N ASP A 86 -6.06 5.08 22.69
CA ASP A 86 -5.42 6.38 22.54
C ASP A 86 -5.90 7.08 21.25
N GLY A 87 -7.10 7.66 21.34
CA GLY A 87 -7.75 8.34 20.22
C GLY A 87 -7.06 9.63 19.77
N GLU A 88 -6.38 10.33 20.70
CA GLU A 88 -5.67 11.58 20.40
C GLU A 88 -4.45 11.29 19.52
N MET A 89 -3.62 10.30 19.90
CA MET A 89 -2.49 9.87 19.08
C MET A 89 -2.93 9.48 17.66
N LEU A 90 -4.01 8.71 17.55
CA LEU A 90 -4.56 8.29 16.25
C LEU A 90 -5.01 9.51 15.43
N HIS A 91 -5.75 10.43 16.03
CA HIS A 91 -6.23 11.63 15.36
C HIS A 91 -5.09 12.51 14.85
N ASP A 92 -4.07 12.73 15.67
CA ASP A 92 -2.90 13.54 15.33
C ASP A 92 -2.09 12.87 14.21
N TYR A 93 -1.93 11.56 14.29
CA TYR A 93 -1.28 10.77 13.24
C TYR A 93 -2.00 10.96 11.90
N PHE A 94 -3.30 10.73 11.87
CA PHE A 94 -4.10 10.81 10.64
C PHE A 94 -4.16 12.24 10.09
N THR A 95 -4.20 13.24 10.96
CA THR A 95 -4.16 14.66 10.57
C THR A 95 -2.83 14.99 9.89
N ARG A 96 -1.71 14.55 10.48
CA ARG A 96 -0.38 14.72 9.89
C ARG A 96 -0.29 14.04 8.53
N THR A 97 -0.72 12.79 8.39
CA THR A 97 -0.64 12.07 7.11
C THR A 97 -1.58 12.64 6.04
N ARG A 98 -2.74 13.20 6.42
CA ARG A 98 -3.66 13.87 5.49
C ARG A 98 -3.02 15.09 4.82
N SER A 99 -2.14 15.80 5.52
CA SER A 99 -1.43 16.96 4.95
C SER A 99 -0.53 16.58 3.77
N ILE A 100 0.06 15.38 3.79
CA ILE A 100 0.90 14.86 2.70
C ILE A 100 0.06 14.66 1.44
N ARG A 101 -1.13 14.06 1.56
CA ARG A 101 -2.06 13.89 0.43
C ARG A 101 -2.46 15.24 -0.18
N ARG A 102 -2.73 16.24 0.66
CA ARG A 102 -3.03 17.59 0.16
C ARG A 102 -1.86 18.16 -0.67
N GLY A 103 -0.63 17.99 -0.20
CA GLY A 103 0.56 18.40 -0.95
C GLY A 103 0.70 17.70 -2.31
N ILE A 104 0.35 16.41 -2.40
CA ILE A 104 0.35 15.66 -3.68
C ILE A 104 -0.68 16.24 -4.66
N ILE A 105 -1.88 16.58 -4.17
CA ILE A 105 -2.94 17.19 -4.99
C ILE A 105 -2.52 18.58 -5.46
N GLU A 106 -1.97 19.41 -4.57
CA GLU A 106 -1.47 20.75 -4.91
C GLU A 106 -0.33 20.70 -5.93
N ALA A 107 0.48 19.64 -5.92
CA ALA A 107 1.53 19.38 -6.91
C ALA A 107 1.00 18.79 -8.24
N GLY A 108 -0.32 18.59 -8.37
CA GLY A 108 -0.95 18.02 -9.57
C GLY A 108 -0.53 16.56 -9.86
N GLN A 109 -0.04 15.85 -8.84
CA GLN A 109 0.42 14.45 -8.98
C GLN A 109 -0.69 13.43 -8.66
N ASP A 110 -1.91 13.90 -8.46
CA ASP A 110 -3.06 13.03 -8.24
C ASP A 110 -3.67 12.56 -9.56
N THR A 111 -4.14 11.32 -9.59
CA THR A 111 -4.76 10.75 -10.79
C THR A 111 -5.75 9.64 -10.42
N ASP A 112 -6.94 9.71 -11.01
CA ASP A 112 -7.98 8.67 -10.91
C ASP A 112 -7.75 7.53 -11.93
N ALA A 113 -6.75 7.66 -12.81
CA ALA A 113 -6.48 6.69 -13.86
C ALA A 113 -5.72 5.46 -13.34
N PRO A 114 -6.01 4.25 -13.87
CA PRO A 114 -5.22 3.06 -13.58
C PRO A 114 -3.74 3.26 -13.94
N ASP A 115 -2.86 2.52 -13.24
CA ASP A 115 -1.39 2.61 -13.36
C ASP A 115 -0.79 4.02 -13.15
N PHE A 116 -1.44 4.82 -12.29
CA PHE A 116 -1.01 6.18 -11.99
C PHE A 116 -0.92 7.07 -13.25
N GLY A 117 -1.82 6.85 -14.23
CA GLY A 117 -1.84 7.59 -15.48
C GLY A 117 -0.73 7.23 -16.47
N ARG A 118 0.07 6.19 -16.19
CA ARG A 118 1.06 5.67 -17.13
C ARG A 118 0.35 4.80 -18.16
N ALA A 119 -0.01 5.39 -19.31
CA ALA A 119 -0.47 4.59 -20.44
C ALA A 119 0.67 3.68 -20.93
N LYS A 120 0.36 2.42 -21.28
CA LYS A 120 1.25 1.61 -22.11
C LYS A 120 1.48 2.38 -23.41
N VAL A 121 2.74 2.72 -23.68
CA VAL A 121 3.12 3.15 -25.03
C VAL A 121 2.92 1.92 -25.91
N ASP A 122 1.88 1.93 -26.74
CA ASP A 122 1.78 0.96 -27.84
C ASP A 122 3.02 1.17 -28.70
N SER A 123 3.99 0.27 -28.57
CA SER A 123 5.04 0.09 -29.56
C SER A 123 4.38 -0.42 -30.83
N LYS A 124 3.85 0.51 -31.64
CA LYS A 124 3.53 0.22 -33.03
C LYS A 124 4.86 0.06 -33.77
N GLU A 125 5.03 -1.14 -34.30
CA GLU A 125 6.04 -1.52 -35.31
C GLU A 125 6.08 -0.54 -36.49
#